data_AF-H8WGP0-F1
#
_entry.id   AF-H8WGP0-F1
#
_cell.length_a   1.000
_cell.length_b   1.000
_cell.length_c   1.000
_cell.angle_alpha   90.00
_cell.angle_beta   90.00
_cell.angle_gamma   90.00
#
_symmetry.space_group_name_H-M   'P 1'
#
loop_
_entity.id
_entity.type
_entity.pdbx_description
1 polymer ?
#
loop_
_entity_poly.entity_id
_entity_poly.type
_entity_poly.pdbx_seq_one_letter_code
_entity_poly.pdbx_strand_id
1 'polypeptide(L)'
;IKLEGNYKPGITIVTVQKRHHTRLFCTNKTEQYGKSGNIPAGTTVDTEITHPTEFDFYLCSHQGVQGTSRPSYYHVLWDDNNFGSDELQHLT
;
A
#
# COMPACT_ATOMS: atom_id res chain seq x y z
N ILE A 1 -12.96 0.39 32.40
CA ILE A 1 -11.87 1.32 32.02
C ILE A 1 -12.55 2.62 31.60
N LYS A 2 -12.28 3.73 32.30
CA LYS A 2 -12.87 5.04 31.99
C LYS A 2 -11.77 5.86 31.31
N LEU A 3 -12.05 6.39 30.12
CA LEU A 3 -11.10 7.26 29.41
C LEU A 3 -11.02 8.62 30.12
N GLU A 4 -9.83 9.21 30.14
CA GLU A 4 -9.62 10.56 30.68
C GLU A 4 -10.28 11.61 29.78
N GLY A 5 -10.84 12.68 30.37
CA GLY A 5 -11.56 13.73 29.63
C GLY A 5 -10.71 14.50 28.62
N ASN A 6 -9.38 14.43 28.75
CA ASN A 6 -8.42 15.07 27.84
C ASN A 6 -7.73 14.06 26.91
N TYR A 7 -8.18 12.80 26.88
CA TYR A 7 -7.60 11.79 26.01
C TYR A 7 -7.93 12.09 24.54
N LYS A 8 -6.92 12.55 23.81
CA LYS A 8 -6.98 12.89 22.38
C LYS A 8 -5.79 12.23 21.67
N PRO A 9 -5.83 10.91 21.43
CA PRO A 9 -4.76 10.23 20.69
C PRO A 9 -4.73 10.74 19.25
N GLY A 10 -3.55 10.78 18.65
CA GLY A 10 -3.42 11.02 17.22
C GLY A 10 -4.04 9.86 16.44
N ILE A 11 -4.82 10.18 15.41
CA ILE A 11 -5.48 9.20 14.54
C ILE A 11 -4.85 9.27 13.15
N THR A 12 -4.52 8.10 12.60
CA THR A 12 -4.17 7.94 11.18
C THR A 12 -5.26 7.11 10.52
N ILE A 13 -5.87 7.63 9.46
CA ILE A 13 -6.97 7.00 8.73
C ILE A 13 -6.46 6.63 7.35
N VAL A 14 -6.38 5.32 7.08
CA VAL A 14 -5.93 4.77 5.80
C VAL A 14 -7.05 3.94 5.20
N THR A 15 -7.42 4.24 3.96
CA THR A 15 -8.30 3.37 3.16
C THR A 15 -7.49 2.32 2.43
N VAL A 16 -8.03 1.10 2.34
CA VAL A 16 -7.38 -0.01 1.62
C VAL A 16 -8.32 -0.53 0.56
N GLN A 17 -7.95 -0.37 -0.71
CA GLN A 17 -8.74 -0.81 -1.84
C GLN A 17 -8.02 -1.91 -2.60
N LYS A 18 -8.54 -3.14 -2.53
CA LYS A 18 -8.05 -4.27 -3.35
C LYS A 18 -8.75 -4.39 -4.71
N ARG A 19 -9.96 -3.81 -4.83
CA ARG A 19 -10.79 -3.89 -6.04
C ARG A 19 -10.68 -2.58 -6.83
N HIS A 20 -9.63 -2.47 -7.63
CA HIS A 20 -9.43 -1.43 -8.65
C HIS A 20 -8.83 -2.06 -9.93
N HIS A 21 -8.59 -1.22 -10.94
CA HIS A 21 -8.10 -1.64 -12.25
C HIS A 21 -6.59 -1.51 -12.46
N THR A 22 -5.86 -0.83 -11.57
CA THR A 22 -4.39 -0.77 -11.63
C THR A 22 -3.76 -2.16 -11.55
N ARG A 23 -2.80 -2.43 -12.44
CA ARG A 23 -2.00 -3.66 -12.49
C ARG A 23 -0.54 -3.28 -12.67
N LEU A 24 0.33 -4.00 -11.97
CA LEU A 24 1.78 -3.80 -12.01
C LEU A 24 2.43 -5.06 -12.57
N PHE A 25 3.45 -4.88 -13.41
CA PHE A 25 4.17 -5.96 -14.08
C PHE A 25 5.67 -5.70 -13.98
N CYS A 26 6.47 -6.76 -13.83
CA CYS A 26 7.93 -6.65 -13.91
C CYS A 26 8.34 -6.26 -15.34
N THR A 27 9.17 -5.23 -15.47
CA THR A 27 9.80 -4.87 -16.75
C THR A 27 10.71 -5.99 -17.23
N ASN A 28 11.51 -6.57 -16.32
CA ASN A 28 12.39 -7.68 -16.64
C ASN A 28 11.72 -9.03 -16.31
N LYS A 29 11.78 -9.98 -17.25
CA LYS A 29 11.23 -11.33 -17.04
C LYS A 29 11.92 -12.09 -15.91
N THR A 30 13.17 -11.74 -15.58
CA THR A 30 13.95 -12.35 -14.50
C THR A 30 13.47 -11.97 -13.11
N GLU A 31 12.73 -10.87 -12.97
CA GLU A 31 12.16 -10.40 -11.70
C GLU A 31 10.77 -10.99 -11.43
N GLN A 32 10.19 -11.67 -12.42
CA GLN A 32 8.90 -12.33 -12.28
C GLN A 32 9.00 -13.49 -11.30
N TYR A 33 8.04 -13.59 -10.38
CA TYR A 33 8.03 -14.59 -9.32
C TYR A 33 6.99 -15.69 -9.55
N GLY A 34 7.45 -16.95 -9.47
CA GLY A 34 6.60 -18.14 -9.60
C GLY A 34 6.03 -18.37 -11.00
N LYS A 35 5.18 -19.40 -11.14
CA LYS A 35 4.61 -19.83 -12.42
C LYS A 35 3.70 -18.78 -13.07
N SER A 36 3.04 -17.96 -12.27
CA SER A 36 2.12 -16.91 -12.73
C SER A 36 2.85 -15.69 -13.30
N GLY A 37 4.15 -15.54 -13.01
CA GLY A 37 4.99 -14.45 -13.49
C GLY A 37 4.63 -13.07 -12.91
N ASN A 38 4.11 -13.02 -11.68
CA ASN A 38 3.74 -11.76 -11.02
C ASN A 38 4.94 -11.01 -10.45
N ILE A 39 4.70 -9.76 -10.05
CA ILE A 39 5.61 -9.00 -9.21
C ILE A 39 5.87 -9.71 -7.87
N PRO A 40 7.08 -9.58 -7.28
CA PRO A 40 7.38 -10.11 -5.95
C PRO A 40 6.48 -9.54 -4.84
N ALA A 41 6.29 -10.30 -3.77
CA ALA A 41 5.65 -9.79 -2.57
C ALA A 41 6.50 -8.66 -1.96
N GLY A 42 5.86 -7.59 -1.51
CA GLY A 42 6.53 -6.37 -1.04
C GLY A 42 6.83 -5.35 -2.14
N THR A 43 6.40 -5.59 -3.39
CA THR A 43 6.49 -4.55 -4.43
C THR A 43 5.60 -3.36 -4.03
N THR A 44 6.23 -2.20 -3.83
CA THR A 44 5.59 -0.95 -3.44
C THR A 44 5.81 0.12 -4.52
N VAL A 45 4.78 0.91 -4.81
CA VAL A 45 4.85 2.04 -5.75
C VAL A 45 4.13 3.25 -5.14
N ASP A 46 4.89 4.31 -4.86
CA ASP A 46 4.41 5.59 -4.32
C ASP A 46 4.72 6.78 -5.25
N THR A 47 5.22 6.51 -6.46
CA THR A 47 5.63 7.52 -7.45
C THR A 47 4.98 7.28 -8.81
N GLU A 48 4.99 8.33 -9.65
CA GLU A 48 4.54 8.38 -11.07
C GLU A 48 3.04 8.16 -11.31
N ILE A 49 2.47 7.07 -10.79
CA ILE A 49 1.09 6.62 -11.05
C ILE A 49 0.16 6.76 -9.82
N THR A 50 0.66 7.41 -8.78
CA THR A 50 -0.04 7.78 -7.55
C THR A 50 -0.70 9.15 -7.67
N HIS A 51 -1.43 9.58 -6.65
CA HIS A 51 -2.07 10.87 -6.62
C HIS A 51 -1.02 11.99 -6.67
N PRO A 52 -1.24 13.08 -7.45
CA PRO A 52 -0.22 14.12 -7.64
C PRO A 52 0.15 14.91 -6.37
N THR A 53 -0.71 14.89 -5.34
CA THR A 53 -0.55 15.73 -4.14
C THR A 53 -0.95 15.06 -2.82
N GLU A 54 -1.66 13.93 -2.88
CA GLU A 54 -2.16 13.26 -1.67
C GLU A 54 -1.21 12.14 -1.30
N PHE A 55 -1.35 11.58 -0.10
CA PHE A 55 -0.48 10.52 0.36
C PHE A 55 -1.13 9.15 0.09
N ASP A 56 -0.74 8.54 -1.02
CA ASP A 56 -1.18 7.22 -1.45
C ASP A 56 -0.01 6.36 -1.96
N PHE A 57 -0.21 5.04 -1.93
CA PHE A 57 0.74 4.07 -2.47
C PHE A 57 0.05 2.76 -2.83
N TYR A 58 0.65 2.03 -3.76
CA TYR A 58 0.29 0.64 -4.04
C TYR A 58 1.25 -0.30 -3.32
N LEU A 59 0.73 -1.34 -2.67
CA LEU A 59 1.52 -2.41 -2.07
C LEU A 59 0.98 -3.79 -2.48
N CYS A 60 1.83 -4.60 -3.09
CA CYS A 60 1.57 -6.01 -3.33
C CYS A 60 2.18 -6.87 -2.23
N SER A 61 1.52 -6.94 -1.07
CA SER A 61 2.02 -7.67 0.12
C SER A 61 1.96 -9.21 0.02
N HIS A 62 1.51 -9.77 -1.10
CA HIS A 62 1.29 -11.21 -1.24
C HIS A 62 1.92 -11.77 -2.53
N GLN A 63 2.25 -13.06 -2.48
CA GLN A 63 2.66 -13.81 -3.66
C GLN A 63 1.44 -14.08 -4.57
N GLY A 64 1.55 -13.70 -5.85
CA GLY A 64 0.56 -14.05 -6.87
C GLY A 64 0.69 -15.51 -7.29
N VAL A 65 -0.14 -16.42 -6.78
CA VAL A 65 -0.08 -17.85 -7.16
C VAL A 65 -0.67 -18.11 -8.54
N GLN A 66 -1.74 -17.39 -8.90
CA GLN A 66 -2.47 -17.59 -10.15
C GLN A 66 -3.04 -16.27 -10.68
N GLY A 67 -3.09 -16.13 -12.01
CA GLY A 67 -3.58 -14.93 -12.67
C GLY A 67 -2.66 -13.73 -12.44
N THR A 68 -3.22 -12.53 -12.54
CA THR A 68 -2.49 -11.27 -12.27
C THR A 68 -2.84 -10.77 -10.87
N SER A 69 -1.82 -10.51 -10.06
CA SER A 69 -1.94 -9.92 -8.72
C SER A 69 -2.66 -8.58 -8.78
N ARG A 70 -3.45 -8.31 -7.74
CA ARG A 70 -4.01 -6.98 -7.50
C ARG A 70 -3.23 -6.35 -6.35
N PRO A 71 -2.25 -5.46 -6.61
CA PRO A 71 -1.64 -4.69 -5.54
C PRO A 71 -2.74 -3.90 -4.83
N SER A 72 -2.74 -3.85 -3.51
CA SER A 72 -3.72 -3.04 -2.77
C SER A 72 -3.33 -1.58 -2.86
N TYR A 73 -4.31 -0.71 -3.08
CA TYR A 73 -4.15 0.74 -3.05
C TYR A 73 -4.43 1.26 -1.63
N TYR A 74 -3.47 1.95 -1.04
CA TYR A 74 -3.55 2.57 0.26
C TYR A 74 -3.61 4.07 0.08
N HIS A 75 -4.57 4.72 0.73
CA HIS A 75 -4.71 6.17 0.67
C HIS A 75 -4.97 6.72 2.07
N VAL A 76 -4.04 7.55 2.54
CA VAL A 76 -4.06 8.22 3.84
C VAL A 76 -4.99 9.42 3.75
N LEU A 77 -6.16 9.31 4.37
CA LEU A 77 -7.16 10.37 4.41
C LEU A 77 -6.90 11.38 5.53
N TRP A 78 -6.22 10.93 6.58
CA TRP A 78 -5.89 11.76 7.73
C TRP A 78 -4.69 11.17 8.47
N ASP A 79 -3.82 12.02 9.00
CA ASP A 79 -2.68 11.58 9.80
C ASP A 79 -2.25 12.61 10.84
N ASP A 80 -2.69 12.43 12.09
CA ASP A 80 -2.21 13.23 13.21
C ASP A 80 -0.80 12.84 13.68
N ASN A 81 -0.31 11.66 13.25
CA ASN A 81 0.96 11.10 13.71
C ASN A 81 2.15 11.48 12.82
N ASN A 82 1.92 12.15 11.69
CA ASN A 82 2.92 12.60 10.73
C ASN A 82 3.90 11.48 10.30
N PHE A 83 3.36 10.34 9.90
CA PHE A 83 4.13 9.24 9.35
C PHE A 83 4.89 9.66 8.09
N GLY A 84 6.15 9.22 8.00
CA GLY A 84 6.88 9.23 6.74
C GLY A 84 6.40 8.11 5.79
N SER A 85 6.67 8.26 4.49
CA SER A 85 6.35 7.25 3.46
C SER A 85 6.89 5.87 3.84
N ASP A 86 8.19 5.79 4.11
CA ASP A 86 8.86 4.54 4.48
C ASP A 86 8.24 3.91 5.73
N GLU A 87 7.95 4.70 6.76
CA GLU A 87 7.43 4.21 8.04
C GLU A 87 6.04 3.59 7.86
N LEU A 88 5.14 4.29 7.16
CA LEU A 88 3.78 3.80 6.96
C LEU A 88 3.73 2.58 6.02
N GLN A 89 4.58 2.57 4.99
CA GLN A 89 4.67 1.45 4.06
C GLN A 89 5.22 0.19 4.73
N HIS A 90 6.23 0.30 5.61
CA HIS A 90 6.76 -0.85 6.34
C HIS A 90 5.81 -1.37 7.44
N LEU A 91 5.00 -0.48 8.03
CA LEU A 91 3.98 -0.85 9.02
C LEU A 91 2.86 -1.72 8.42
N THR A 92 2.62 -1.60 7.11
CA THR A 92 1.47 -2.16 6.39
C THR A 92 1.74 -3.55 5.81
#